data_AF-I8ZDT7-F1
#
_entry.id   AF-I8ZDT7-F1
#
_cell.length_a   1.000
_cell.length_b   1.000
_cell.length_c   1.000
_cell.angle_alpha   90.00
_cell.angle_beta   90.00
_cell.angle_gamma   90.00
#
_symmetry.space_group_name_H-M   'P 1'
#
loop_
_entity.id
_entity.type
_entity.pdbx_description
1 polymer ?
#
loop_
_entity_poly.entity_id
_entity_poly.type
_entity_poly.pdbx_seq_one_letter_code
_entity_poly.pdbx_strand_id
1 'polypeptide(L)'
;MKKKSVIAINLCLIASIVTLFGNKIYMLYIGDYHQLWEEAQTHYVNRQYEKARELLEKIARIDTAHHAQYLTGDMYLKGLGGEIDYDKALKLFHQSAAGGNTYAENNIGFMYTYGLGVTKDYSQAFKWLNKAATQGNPEAQIGMGSLYKNGWGVRKDCYIAMTWYLRSVAHGNTDAMNNIGYLYKNGLGVPQDFEEAYFWFKKAADKNNPIAQYNIGNMYCYGEGMEKDFAKGAEWLTKAALQGNAPAQYNLGRMYQWGKGVEKDLQQARFWFQKAIDNGHEKAKEALTKIKSDLSKEDTEDPLLFT
;
A
#
# COMPACT_ATOMS: atom_id res chain seq x y z
N MET A 1 25.04 -16.97 -61.90
CA MET A 1 25.39 -16.90 -60.47
C MET A 1 26.41 -15.81 -60.23
N LYS A 2 26.31 -15.11 -59.09
CA LYS A 2 27.26 -14.13 -58.50
C LYS A 2 27.22 -12.68 -58.99
N LYS A 3 26.09 -12.02 -58.75
CA LYS A 3 26.03 -10.62 -58.25
C LYS A 3 25.27 -10.60 -56.91
N LYS A 4 25.91 -11.11 -55.86
CA LYS A 4 25.50 -11.00 -54.44
C LYS A 4 26.75 -11.17 -53.57
N SER A 5 27.61 -10.15 -53.43
CA SER A 5 28.59 -10.14 -52.31
C SER A 5 29.30 -8.79 -52.04
N VAL A 6 28.75 -7.64 -52.45
CA VAL A 6 29.41 -6.34 -52.16
C VAL A 6 28.64 -5.47 -51.16
N ILE A 7 27.41 -5.85 -50.77
CA ILE A 7 26.67 -5.18 -49.68
C ILE A 7 26.88 -5.87 -48.32
N ALA A 8 27.54 -7.04 -48.28
CA ALA A 8 27.69 -7.83 -47.05
C ALA A 8 28.93 -7.49 -46.20
N ILE A 9 29.79 -6.56 -46.62
CA ILE A 9 31.07 -6.30 -45.92
C ILE A 9 31.03 -5.03 -45.05
N ASN A 10 30.00 -4.18 -45.16
CA ASN A 10 29.93 -2.93 -44.37
C ASN A 10 29.00 -2.97 -43.14
N LEU A 11 28.42 -4.12 -42.79
CA LEU A 11 27.60 -4.26 -41.57
C LEU A 11 28.27 -5.06 -40.45
N CYS A 12 29.31 -5.85 -40.74
CA CYS A 12 30.05 -6.56 -39.69
C CYS A 12 31.14 -5.71 -39.02
N LEU A 13 31.69 -4.69 -39.68
CA LEU A 13 32.73 -3.84 -39.09
C LEU A 13 32.17 -2.77 -38.13
N ILE A 14 30.92 -2.33 -38.32
CA ILE A 14 30.24 -1.44 -37.36
C ILE A 14 29.78 -2.23 -36.12
N ALA A 15 29.37 -3.49 -36.28
CA ALA A 15 28.99 -4.35 -35.14
C ALA A 15 30.18 -4.64 -34.20
N SER A 16 31.40 -4.82 -34.74
CA SER A 16 32.57 -5.18 -33.93
C SER A 16 33.20 -4.00 -33.17
N ILE A 17 33.11 -2.77 -33.69
CA ILE A 17 33.61 -1.56 -33.00
C ILE A 17 32.66 -1.15 -31.85
N VAL A 18 31.34 -1.35 -32.02
CA VAL A 18 30.36 -1.13 -30.95
C VAL A 18 30.56 -2.15 -29.81
N THR A 19 30.99 -3.38 -30.08
CA THR A 19 31.24 -4.37 -29.00
C THR A 19 32.60 -4.23 -28.29
N LEU A 20 33.64 -3.65 -28.91
CA LEU A 20 34.95 -3.48 -28.25
C LEU A 20 35.13 -2.13 -27.53
N PHE A 21 34.52 -1.05 -28.03
CA PHE A 21 34.54 0.26 -27.35
C PHE A 21 33.25 0.57 -26.58
N GLY A 22 32.12 -0.04 -26.96
CA GLY A 22 30.89 0.06 -26.18
C GLY A 22 31.10 -0.50 -24.78
N ASN A 23 31.77 -1.63 -24.60
CA ASN A 23 31.97 -2.21 -23.27
C ASN A 23 32.96 -1.46 -22.36
N LYS A 24 33.94 -0.72 -22.91
CA LYS A 24 34.82 0.13 -22.08
C LYS A 24 34.18 1.47 -21.71
N ILE A 25 33.38 2.06 -22.60
CA ILE A 25 32.58 3.26 -22.27
C ILE A 25 31.43 2.89 -21.33
N TYR A 26 30.76 1.75 -21.54
CA TYR A 26 29.76 1.21 -20.62
C TYR A 26 30.38 0.88 -19.26
N MET A 27 31.55 0.23 -19.17
CA MET A 27 32.16 -0.04 -17.84
C MET A 27 32.68 1.20 -17.12
N LEU A 28 33.14 2.25 -17.82
CA LEU A 28 33.46 3.55 -17.21
C LEU A 28 32.21 4.27 -16.70
N TYR A 29 31.06 4.15 -17.40
CA TYR A 29 29.77 4.70 -16.96
C TYR A 29 29.09 3.89 -15.85
N ILE A 30 29.25 2.56 -15.83
CA ILE A 30 28.65 1.65 -14.84
C ILE A 30 29.41 1.72 -13.51
N GLY A 31 30.71 2.01 -13.51
CA GLY A 31 31.52 2.18 -12.30
C GLY A 31 31.01 3.33 -11.42
N ASP A 32 30.85 4.53 -12.00
CA ASP A 32 30.28 5.69 -11.30
C ASP A 32 28.82 5.47 -10.92
N TYR A 33 28.03 4.82 -11.79
CA TYR A 33 26.62 4.52 -11.51
C TYR A 33 26.43 3.62 -10.30
N HIS A 34 27.23 2.55 -10.21
CA HIS A 34 27.11 1.59 -9.13
C HIS A 34 27.42 2.24 -7.79
N GLN A 35 28.48 3.05 -7.73
CA GLN A 35 28.82 3.81 -6.53
C GLN A 35 27.72 4.81 -6.16
N LEU A 36 27.23 5.61 -7.12
CA LEU A 36 26.12 6.55 -6.87
C LEU A 36 24.86 5.83 -6.38
N TRP A 37 24.61 4.61 -6.88
CA TRP A 37 23.47 3.80 -6.47
C TRP A 37 23.62 3.31 -5.03
N GLU A 38 24.79 2.80 -4.64
CA GLU A 38 25.05 2.36 -3.27
C GLU A 38 24.98 3.54 -2.28
N GLU A 39 25.53 4.70 -2.66
CA GLU A 39 25.43 5.93 -1.87
C GLU A 39 23.97 6.37 -1.72
N ALA A 40 23.19 6.33 -2.80
CA ALA A 40 21.77 6.67 -2.77
C ALA A 40 20.97 5.73 -1.86
N GLN A 41 21.21 4.42 -1.95
CA GLN A 41 20.57 3.43 -1.07
C GLN A 41 20.96 3.64 0.40
N THR A 42 22.22 3.94 0.67
CA THR A 42 22.71 4.25 2.02
C THR A 42 21.99 5.46 2.60
N HIS A 43 21.89 6.55 1.83
CA HIS A 43 21.13 7.73 2.25
C HIS A 43 19.64 7.40 2.46
N TYR A 44 19.04 6.60 1.59
CA TYR A 44 17.63 6.22 1.70
C TYR A 44 17.35 5.43 2.99
N VAL A 45 18.17 4.42 3.30
CA VAL A 45 18.05 3.60 4.51
C VAL A 45 18.25 4.45 5.77
N ASN A 46 19.18 5.39 5.72
CA ASN A 46 19.43 6.35 6.80
C ASN A 46 18.40 7.49 6.86
N ARG A 47 17.30 7.41 6.09
CA ARG A 47 16.23 8.41 6.01
C ARG A 47 16.69 9.80 5.58
N GLN A 48 17.86 9.89 4.96
CA GLN A 48 18.40 11.11 4.35
C GLN A 48 17.82 11.25 2.93
N TYR A 49 16.49 11.35 2.85
CA TYR A 49 15.75 11.21 1.60
C TYR A 49 16.07 12.29 0.57
N GLU A 50 16.43 13.50 1.00
CA GLU A 50 16.81 14.59 0.09
C GLU A 50 18.08 14.24 -0.69
N LYS A 51 19.13 13.80 0.01
CA LYS A 51 20.39 13.34 -0.60
C LYS A 51 20.17 12.11 -1.47
N ALA A 52 19.38 11.14 -0.98
CA ALA A 52 19.05 9.94 -1.74
C ALA A 52 18.33 10.30 -3.06
N ARG A 53 17.36 11.22 -3.01
CA ARG A 53 16.61 11.65 -4.20
C ARG A 53 17.52 12.37 -5.20
N GLU A 54 18.40 13.25 -4.74
CA GLU A 54 19.34 13.96 -5.62
C GLU A 54 20.24 12.99 -6.41
N LEU A 55 20.79 11.97 -5.75
CA LEU A 55 21.61 10.95 -6.41
C LEU A 55 20.78 10.09 -7.38
N LEU A 56 19.59 9.65 -6.96
CA LEU A 56 18.69 8.87 -7.80
C LEU A 56 18.20 9.65 -9.03
N GLU A 57 18.02 10.96 -8.93
CA GLU A 57 17.69 11.81 -10.08
C GLU A 57 18.80 11.87 -11.12
N LYS A 58 20.07 11.93 -10.68
CA LYS A 58 21.22 11.89 -11.61
C LYS A 58 21.24 10.58 -12.38
N ILE A 59 21.05 9.49 -11.64
CA ILE A 59 20.96 8.12 -12.14
C ILE A 59 19.76 7.92 -13.09
N ALA A 60 18.57 8.43 -12.75
CA ALA A 60 17.33 8.21 -13.50
C ALA A 60 17.31 8.88 -14.89
N ARG A 61 18.26 9.78 -15.16
CA ARG A 61 18.49 10.37 -16.49
C ARG A 61 19.06 9.35 -17.50
N ILE A 62 19.59 8.23 -17.03
CA ILE A 62 20.05 7.15 -17.88
C ILE A 62 18.82 6.35 -18.31
N ASP A 63 18.58 6.28 -19.62
CA ASP A 63 17.35 5.70 -20.18
C ASP A 63 17.11 4.24 -19.72
N THR A 64 18.19 3.46 -19.56
CA THR A 64 18.13 2.05 -19.14
C THR A 64 18.09 1.85 -17.63
N ALA A 65 18.15 2.91 -16.82
CA ALA A 65 18.16 2.83 -15.35
C ALA A 65 16.74 2.68 -14.77
N HIS A 66 15.99 1.67 -15.23
CA HIS A 66 14.57 1.51 -14.91
C HIS A 66 14.28 1.34 -13.42
N HIS A 67 15.14 0.66 -12.67
CA HIS A 67 14.92 0.49 -11.23
C HIS A 67 15.04 1.84 -10.50
N ALA A 68 15.99 2.68 -10.90
CA ALA A 68 16.14 3.98 -10.31
C ALA A 68 15.06 4.97 -10.74
N GLN A 69 14.65 4.94 -12.02
CA GLN A 69 13.47 5.68 -12.49
C GLN A 69 12.25 5.35 -11.61
N TYR A 70 12.02 4.07 -11.29
CA TYR A 70 10.95 3.68 -10.38
C TYR A 70 11.13 4.23 -8.97
N LEU A 71 12.31 4.10 -8.35
CA LEU A 71 12.53 4.61 -6.99
C LEU A 71 12.40 6.13 -6.92
N THR A 72 12.98 6.87 -7.88
CA THR A 72 12.82 8.33 -7.96
C THR A 72 11.36 8.71 -8.14
N GLY A 73 10.61 7.99 -8.99
CA GLY A 73 9.18 8.20 -9.17
C GLY A 73 8.38 7.97 -7.89
N ASP A 74 8.69 6.90 -7.14
CA ASP A 74 8.07 6.59 -5.86
C ASP A 74 8.37 7.65 -4.79
N MET A 75 9.60 8.18 -4.78
CA MET A 75 9.96 9.29 -3.90
C MET A 75 9.18 10.57 -4.22
N TYR A 76 8.99 10.89 -5.51
CA TYR A 76 8.15 12.02 -5.92
C TYR A 76 6.68 11.82 -5.61
N LEU A 77 6.16 10.60 -5.78
CA LEU A 77 4.77 10.25 -5.43
C LEU A 77 4.48 10.46 -3.93
N LYS A 78 5.47 10.16 -3.08
CA LYS A 78 5.36 10.18 -1.62
C LYS A 78 5.88 11.47 -0.97
N GLY A 79 6.53 12.36 -1.70
CA GLY A 79 7.20 13.53 -1.13
C GLY A 79 8.41 13.17 -0.27
N LEU A 80 9.11 12.08 -0.59
CA LEU A 80 10.34 11.71 0.12
C LEU A 80 11.50 12.54 -0.43
N GLY A 81 12.13 13.34 0.43
CA GLY A 81 13.26 14.18 0.04
C GLY A 81 12.89 15.50 -0.61
N GLY A 82 11.63 15.93 -0.46
CA GLY A 82 11.10 17.26 -0.82
C GLY A 82 9.62 17.17 -1.19
N GLU A 83 9.11 18.10 -1.99
CA GLU A 83 7.66 18.15 -2.27
C GLU A 83 7.18 16.98 -3.15
N ILE A 84 5.88 16.69 -3.02
CA ILE A 84 5.16 15.77 -3.89
C ILE A 84 5.08 16.37 -5.30
N ASP A 85 5.42 15.58 -6.32
CA ASP A 85 5.36 15.98 -7.72
C ASP A 85 4.82 14.81 -8.55
N TYR A 86 3.51 14.79 -8.75
CA TYR A 86 2.85 13.69 -9.45
C TYR A 86 3.22 13.65 -10.94
N ASP A 87 3.49 14.78 -11.58
CA ASP A 87 3.84 14.82 -12.99
C ASP A 87 5.21 14.17 -13.23
N LYS A 88 6.20 14.49 -12.39
CA LYS A 88 7.50 13.81 -12.43
C LYS A 88 7.39 12.33 -12.08
N ALA A 89 6.62 11.99 -11.04
CA ALA A 89 6.40 10.60 -10.66
C ALA A 89 5.85 9.78 -11.84
N LEU A 90 4.79 10.28 -12.48
CA LEU A 90 4.17 9.61 -13.62
C LEU A 90 5.15 9.45 -14.79
N LYS A 91 5.90 10.51 -15.13
CA LYS A 91 6.91 10.46 -16.19
C LYS A 91 7.95 9.37 -15.93
N LEU A 92 8.49 9.34 -14.72
CA LEU A 92 9.50 8.37 -14.31
C LEU A 92 8.94 6.94 -14.27
N PHE A 93 7.69 6.76 -13.83
CA PHE A 93 7.04 5.45 -13.89
C PHE A 93 6.84 4.99 -15.34
N HIS A 94 6.46 5.87 -16.27
CA HIS A 94 6.36 5.50 -17.69
C HIS A 94 7.72 5.06 -18.27
N GLN A 95 8.80 5.76 -17.93
CA GLN A 95 10.16 5.38 -18.35
C GLN A 95 10.54 4.00 -17.77
N SER A 96 10.26 3.77 -16.49
CA SER A 96 10.54 2.50 -15.83
C SER A 96 9.69 1.34 -16.39
N ALA A 97 8.41 1.60 -16.65
CA ALA A 97 7.47 0.64 -17.23
C ALA A 97 7.81 0.28 -18.68
N ALA A 98 8.48 1.17 -19.43
CA ALA A 98 9.01 0.84 -20.75
C ALA A 98 10.06 -0.28 -20.70
N GLY A 99 10.78 -0.40 -19.57
CA GLY A 99 11.68 -1.51 -19.26
C GLY A 99 11.01 -2.76 -18.66
N GLY A 100 9.68 -2.82 -18.60
CA GLY A 100 8.94 -3.96 -18.04
C GLY A 100 8.87 -3.97 -16.51
N ASN A 101 9.13 -2.85 -15.83
CA ASN A 101 8.99 -2.78 -14.38
C ASN A 101 7.51 -2.81 -13.97
N THR A 102 7.06 -3.96 -13.46
CA THR A 102 5.66 -4.17 -13.06
C THR A 102 5.21 -3.33 -11.88
N TYR A 103 6.13 -2.88 -11.01
CA TYR A 103 5.79 -1.96 -9.91
C TYR A 103 5.51 -0.55 -10.42
N ALA A 104 6.25 -0.10 -11.45
CA ALA A 104 5.96 1.16 -12.12
C ALA A 104 4.62 1.10 -12.88
N GLU A 105 4.35 -0.01 -13.58
CA GLU A 105 3.06 -0.26 -14.22
C GLU A 105 1.90 -0.24 -13.20
N ASN A 106 2.07 -0.88 -12.05
CA ASN A 106 1.11 -0.81 -10.94
C ASN A 106 0.88 0.63 -10.47
N ASN A 107 1.96 1.40 -10.25
CA ASN A 107 1.85 2.77 -9.78
C ASN A 107 1.19 3.70 -10.79
N ILE A 108 1.43 3.53 -12.09
CA ILE A 108 0.68 4.25 -13.12
C ILE A 108 -0.82 3.92 -13.01
N GLY A 109 -1.14 2.63 -12.89
CA GLY A 109 -2.52 2.17 -12.69
C GLY A 109 -3.18 2.78 -11.45
N PHE A 110 -2.45 2.85 -10.34
CA PHE A 110 -2.87 3.49 -9.09
C PHE A 110 -3.13 4.99 -9.28
N MET A 111 -2.22 5.71 -9.95
CA MET A 111 -2.37 7.15 -10.22
C MET A 111 -3.62 7.43 -11.05
N TYR A 112 -3.90 6.65 -12.10
CA TYR A 112 -5.14 6.78 -12.87
C TYR A 112 -6.41 6.39 -12.07
N THR A 113 -6.30 5.42 -11.15
CA THR A 113 -7.43 5.00 -10.29
C THR A 113 -7.88 6.12 -9.37
N TYR A 114 -6.92 6.85 -8.78
CA TYR A 114 -7.20 7.88 -7.78
C TYR A 114 -7.14 9.32 -8.33
N GLY A 115 -6.65 9.52 -9.55
CA GLY A 115 -6.50 10.83 -10.17
C GLY A 115 -5.33 11.64 -9.61
N LEU A 116 -4.19 10.99 -9.36
CA LEU A 116 -2.99 11.63 -8.81
C LEU A 116 -2.12 12.18 -9.95
N GLY A 117 -2.07 13.49 -10.13
CA GLY A 117 -1.37 14.14 -11.26
C GLY A 117 -2.00 13.88 -12.64
N VAL A 118 -3.13 13.17 -12.69
CA VAL A 118 -3.86 12.86 -13.92
C VAL A 118 -5.35 12.97 -13.67
N THR A 119 -6.13 13.18 -14.73
CA THR A 119 -7.57 12.98 -14.63
C THR A 119 -7.85 11.50 -14.34
N LYS A 120 -8.72 11.25 -13.36
CA LYS A 120 -9.15 9.89 -13.01
C LYS A 120 -9.71 9.18 -14.24
N ASP A 121 -9.12 8.04 -14.58
CA ASP A 121 -9.50 7.25 -15.76
C ASP A 121 -9.37 5.76 -15.44
N TYR A 122 -10.50 5.12 -15.16
CA TYR A 122 -10.53 3.71 -14.82
C TYR A 122 -10.20 2.79 -16.01
N SER A 123 -10.36 3.26 -17.25
CA SER A 123 -9.98 2.49 -18.43
C SER A 123 -8.46 2.43 -18.56
N GLN A 124 -7.76 3.54 -18.29
CA GLN A 124 -6.30 3.55 -18.23
C GLN A 124 -5.78 2.78 -17.01
N ALA A 125 -6.41 2.94 -15.86
CA ALA A 125 -6.10 2.15 -14.67
C ALA A 125 -6.16 0.64 -14.96
N PHE A 126 -7.26 0.18 -15.57
CA PHE A 126 -7.43 -1.21 -15.97
C PHE A 126 -6.31 -1.68 -16.90
N LYS A 127 -5.96 -0.91 -17.94
CA LYS A 127 -4.90 -1.29 -18.89
C LYS A 127 -3.57 -1.52 -18.18
N TRP A 128 -3.14 -0.58 -17.34
CA TRP A 128 -1.85 -0.67 -16.64
C TRP A 128 -1.84 -1.73 -15.54
N LEU A 129 -2.89 -1.80 -14.72
CA LEU A 129 -3.00 -2.82 -13.69
C LEU A 129 -3.09 -4.23 -14.30
N ASN A 130 -3.83 -4.41 -15.40
CA ASN A 130 -3.90 -5.71 -16.07
C ASN A 130 -2.54 -6.12 -16.64
N LYS A 131 -1.79 -5.18 -17.24
CA LYS A 131 -0.43 -5.43 -17.74
C LYS A 131 0.50 -5.90 -16.62
N ALA A 132 0.50 -5.23 -15.46
CA ALA A 132 1.32 -5.62 -14.32
C ALA A 132 0.85 -6.95 -13.68
N ALA A 133 -0.47 -7.11 -13.50
CA ALA A 133 -1.06 -8.26 -12.83
C ALA A 133 -0.88 -9.57 -13.61
N THR A 134 -0.94 -9.51 -14.95
CA THR A 134 -0.68 -10.67 -15.82
C THR A 134 0.79 -11.10 -15.84
N GLN A 135 1.71 -10.19 -15.49
CA GLN A 135 3.12 -10.50 -15.24
C GLN A 135 3.40 -10.97 -13.80
N GLY A 136 2.36 -11.14 -12.97
CA GLY A 136 2.50 -11.67 -11.62
C GLY A 136 2.69 -10.61 -10.53
N ASN A 137 2.49 -9.32 -10.79
CA ASN A 137 2.59 -8.30 -9.74
C ASN A 137 1.43 -8.42 -8.73
N PRO A 138 1.70 -8.72 -7.44
CA PRO A 138 0.66 -9.01 -6.47
C PRO A 138 -0.19 -7.79 -6.08
N GLU A 139 0.39 -6.59 -6.09
CA GLU A 139 -0.34 -5.34 -5.82
C GLU A 139 -1.28 -5.00 -6.96
N ALA A 140 -0.82 -5.16 -8.20
CA ALA A 140 -1.66 -4.97 -9.37
C ALA A 140 -2.80 -6.00 -9.43
N GLN A 141 -2.58 -7.24 -8.98
CA GLN A 141 -3.64 -8.23 -8.84
C GLN A 141 -4.70 -7.80 -7.82
N ILE A 142 -4.32 -7.17 -6.71
CA ILE A 142 -5.28 -6.54 -5.78
C ILE A 142 -6.00 -5.36 -6.42
N GLY A 143 -5.28 -4.54 -7.19
CA GLY A 143 -5.86 -3.45 -7.98
C GLY A 143 -6.94 -3.95 -8.93
N MET A 144 -6.63 -5.01 -9.70
CA MET A 144 -7.59 -5.67 -10.59
C MET A 144 -8.80 -6.21 -9.83
N GLY A 145 -8.58 -6.89 -8.70
CA GLY A 145 -9.68 -7.36 -7.86
C GLY A 145 -10.56 -6.20 -7.38
N SER A 146 -9.97 -5.06 -7.05
CA SER A 146 -10.69 -3.87 -6.60
C SER A 146 -11.48 -3.20 -7.72
N LEU A 147 -10.95 -3.14 -8.95
CA LEU A 147 -11.70 -2.64 -10.11
C LEU A 147 -12.97 -3.46 -10.33
N TYR A 148 -12.86 -4.79 -10.32
CA TYR A 148 -14.01 -5.68 -10.48
C TYR A 148 -14.98 -5.65 -9.29
N LYS A 149 -14.48 -5.61 -8.05
CA LYS A 149 -15.31 -5.53 -6.83
C LYS A 149 -16.18 -4.27 -6.83
N ASN A 150 -15.63 -3.14 -7.29
CA ASN A 150 -16.32 -1.85 -7.26
C ASN A 150 -17.00 -1.47 -8.58
N GLY A 151 -16.71 -2.17 -9.69
CA GLY A 151 -17.20 -1.81 -11.02
C GLY A 151 -16.53 -0.55 -11.60
N TRP A 152 -15.26 -0.33 -11.28
CA TRP A 152 -14.50 0.83 -11.76
C TRP A 152 -13.90 0.54 -13.12
N GLY A 153 -14.46 1.13 -14.18
CA GLY A 153 -14.01 0.92 -15.57
C GLY A 153 -14.37 -0.45 -16.15
N VAL A 154 -15.02 -1.32 -15.36
CA VAL A 154 -15.48 -2.65 -15.73
C VAL A 154 -16.86 -2.91 -15.14
N ARG A 155 -17.59 -3.88 -15.68
CA ARG A 155 -18.80 -4.36 -15.01
C ARG A 155 -18.42 -4.97 -13.67
N LYS A 156 -19.12 -4.55 -12.60
CA LYS A 156 -18.92 -5.09 -11.26
C LYS A 156 -19.11 -6.61 -11.25
N ASP A 157 -18.10 -7.32 -10.75
CA ASP A 157 -18.10 -8.78 -10.65
C ASP A 157 -17.19 -9.21 -9.48
N CYS A 158 -17.80 -9.53 -8.34
CA CYS A 158 -17.04 -9.92 -7.16
C CYS A 158 -16.46 -11.34 -7.24
N TYR A 159 -16.98 -12.19 -8.15
CA TYR A 159 -16.39 -13.51 -8.40
C TYR A 159 -15.07 -13.35 -9.15
N ILE A 160 -15.03 -12.52 -10.19
CA ILE A 160 -13.76 -12.18 -10.85
C ILE A 160 -12.81 -11.49 -9.87
N ALA A 161 -13.30 -10.62 -8.99
CA ALA A 161 -12.48 -10.00 -7.95
C ALA A 161 -11.80 -11.05 -7.05
N MET A 162 -12.56 -12.05 -6.59
CA MET A 162 -12.05 -13.20 -5.82
C MET A 162 -10.91 -13.90 -6.57
N THR A 163 -11.06 -14.17 -7.87
CA THR A 163 -10.01 -14.85 -8.66
C THR A 163 -8.70 -14.06 -8.70
N TRP A 164 -8.77 -12.73 -8.79
CA TRP A 164 -7.58 -11.88 -8.77
C TRP A 164 -6.95 -11.81 -7.37
N TYR A 165 -7.75 -11.71 -6.32
CA TYR A 165 -7.22 -11.76 -4.95
C TYR A 165 -6.53 -13.10 -4.66
N LEU A 166 -7.10 -14.23 -5.10
CA LEU A 166 -6.47 -15.55 -4.94
C LEU A 166 -5.10 -15.66 -5.63
N ARG A 167 -4.92 -15.02 -6.79
CA ARG A 167 -3.60 -14.94 -7.44
C ARG A 167 -2.60 -14.18 -6.56
N SER A 168 -3.01 -13.06 -5.96
CA SER A 168 -2.15 -12.28 -5.07
C SER A 168 -1.81 -13.04 -3.78
N VAL A 169 -2.75 -13.82 -3.25
CA VAL A 169 -2.52 -14.74 -2.12
C VAL A 169 -1.45 -15.77 -2.43
N ALA A 170 -1.33 -16.25 -3.67
CA ALA A 170 -0.28 -17.20 -4.06
C ALA A 170 1.14 -16.60 -3.90
N HIS A 171 1.26 -15.27 -3.92
CA HIS A 171 2.49 -14.54 -3.61
C HIS A 171 2.61 -14.13 -2.13
N GLY A 172 1.70 -14.62 -1.28
CA GLY A 172 1.71 -14.39 0.16
C GLY A 172 1.14 -13.04 0.61
N ASN A 173 0.49 -12.28 -0.29
CA ASN A 173 -0.06 -10.96 0.05
C ASN A 173 -1.22 -11.07 1.06
N THR A 174 -1.10 -10.34 2.17
CA THR A 174 -2.04 -10.41 3.29
C THR A 174 -3.25 -9.49 3.11
N ASP A 175 -3.14 -8.41 2.35
CA ASP A 175 -4.27 -7.54 2.00
C ASP A 175 -5.23 -8.25 1.06
N ALA A 176 -4.71 -9.09 0.15
CA ALA A 176 -5.53 -9.98 -0.66
C ALA A 176 -6.31 -10.99 0.21
N MET A 177 -5.66 -11.62 1.19
CA MET A 177 -6.33 -12.52 2.14
C MET A 177 -7.44 -11.78 2.91
N ASN A 178 -7.16 -10.57 3.38
CA ASN A 178 -8.17 -9.72 4.02
C ASN A 178 -9.34 -9.38 3.07
N ASN A 179 -9.05 -9.04 1.81
CA ASN A 179 -10.09 -8.74 0.82
C ASN A 179 -10.98 -9.97 0.55
N ILE A 180 -10.41 -11.18 0.51
CA ILE A 180 -11.17 -12.43 0.40
C ILE A 180 -12.07 -12.63 1.61
N GLY A 181 -11.53 -12.46 2.83
CA GLY A 181 -12.33 -12.53 4.06
C GLY A 181 -13.50 -11.54 4.04
N TYR A 182 -13.26 -10.33 3.52
CA TYR A 182 -14.31 -9.33 3.34
C TYR A 182 -15.39 -9.75 2.33
N LEU A 183 -15.02 -10.43 1.23
CA LEU A 183 -16.00 -10.94 0.28
C LEU A 183 -16.92 -11.99 0.93
N TYR A 184 -16.36 -12.95 1.66
CA TYR A 184 -17.14 -13.94 2.41
C TYR A 184 -18.00 -13.32 3.50
N LYS A 185 -17.44 -12.39 4.29
CA LYS A 185 -18.16 -11.71 5.37
C LYS A 185 -19.43 -11.03 4.88
N ASN A 186 -19.41 -10.47 3.66
CA ASN A 186 -20.50 -9.67 3.11
C ASN A 186 -21.30 -10.40 2.01
N GLY A 187 -21.00 -11.66 1.71
CA GLY A 187 -21.66 -12.42 0.64
C GLY A 187 -21.48 -11.80 -0.76
N LEU A 188 -20.30 -11.26 -1.05
CA LEU A 188 -20.02 -10.54 -2.29
C LEU A 188 -19.40 -11.47 -3.35
N GLY A 189 -20.20 -11.93 -4.31
CA GLY A 189 -19.76 -12.85 -5.37
C GLY A 189 -19.59 -14.30 -4.92
N VAL A 190 -19.76 -14.55 -3.63
CA VAL A 190 -19.83 -15.86 -2.95
C VAL A 190 -20.94 -15.79 -1.90
N PRO A 191 -21.56 -16.90 -1.48
CA PRO A 191 -22.48 -16.90 -0.34
C PRO A 191 -21.81 -16.31 0.91
N GLN A 192 -22.61 -15.63 1.74
CA GLN A 192 -22.10 -15.11 3.01
C GLN A 192 -21.70 -16.27 3.92
N ASP A 193 -20.47 -16.21 4.42
CA ASP A 193 -19.91 -17.23 5.30
C ASP A 193 -18.94 -16.56 6.29
N PHE A 194 -19.32 -16.53 7.56
CA PHE A 194 -18.50 -15.92 8.60
C PHE A 194 -17.34 -16.81 9.04
N GLU A 195 -17.45 -18.14 8.90
CA GLU A 195 -16.36 -19.06 9.24
C GLU A 195 -15.23 -18.92 8.22
N GLU A 196 -15.55 -18.90 6.93
CA GLU A 196 -14.58 -18.62 5.86
C GLU A 196 -14.00 -17.21 5.99
N ALA A 197 -14.83 -16.21 6.30
CA ALA A 197 -14.34 -14.86 6.55
C ALA A 197 -13.30 -14.84 7.69
N TYR A 198 -13.61 -15.46 8.82
CA TYR A 198 -12.70 -15.57 9.96
C TYR A 198 -11.42 -16.32 9.57
N PHE A 199 -11.52 -17.43 8.85
CA PHE A 199 -10.36 -18.19 8.38
C PHE A 199 -9.40 -17.32 7.57
N TRP A 200 -9.90 -16.58 6.58
CA TRP A 200 -9.09 -15.70 5.74
C TRP A 200 -8.52 -14.50 6.49
N PHE A 201 -9.32 -13.87 7.36
CA PHE A 201 -8.81 -12.81 8.21
C PHE A 201 -7.73 -13.32 9.17
N LYS A 202 -7.93 -14.49 9.80
CA LYS A 202 -6.96 -15.07 10.73
C LYS A 202 -5.64 -15.38 10.04
N LYS A 203 -5.70 -15.96 8.84
CA LYS A 203 -4.51 -16.23 8.01
C LYS A 203 -3.71 -14.95 7.69
N ALA A 204 -4.39 -13.84 7.41
CA ALA A 204 -3.76 -12.54 7.21
C ALA A 204 -3.21 -11.94 8.53
N ALA A 205 -3.99 -12.03 9.60
CA ALA A 205 -3.67 -11.50 10.92
C ALA A 205 -2.47 -12.20 11.57
N ASP A 206 -2.29 -13.50 11.33
CA ASP A 206 -1.12 -14.29 11.76
C ASP A 206 0.17 -13.88 11.06
N LYS A 207 0.03 -13.20 9.91
CA LYS A 207 1.12 -12.52 9.21
C LYS A 207 1.15 -11.02 9.52
N ASN A 208 0.62 -10.64 10.68
CA ASN A 208 0.57 -9.28 11.22
C ASN A 208 -0.22 -8.27 10.35
N ASN A 209 -1.19 -8.69 9.54
CA ASN A 209 -2.03 -7.71 8.82
C ASN A 209 -2.96 -6.95 9.79
N PRO A 210 -2.82 -5.62 9.96
CA PRO A 210 -3.59 -4.87 10.94
C PRO A 210 -5.06 -4.69 10.56
N ILE A 211 -5.39 -4.68 9.27
CA ILE A 211 -6.79 -4.58 8.80
C ILE A 211 -7.54 -5.87 9.11
N ALA A 212 -6.89 -7.02 8.91
CA ALA A 212 -7.47 -8.31 9.24
C ALA A 212 -7.65 -8.49 10.76
N GLN A 213 -6.67 -8.07 11.57
CA GLN A 213 -6.80 -8.04 13.03
C GLN A 213 -7.97 -7.15 13.48
N TYR A 214 -8.13 -5.97 12.87
CA TYR A 214 -9.29 -5.10 13.08
C TYR A 214 -10.62 -5.79 12.74
N ASN A 215 -10.67 -6.48 11.59
CA ASN A 215 -11.88 -7.21 11.17
C ASN A 215 -12.23 -8.35 12.14
N ILE A 216 -11.25 -9.12 12.61
CA ILE A 216 -11.47 -10.15 13.65
C ILE A 216 -11.98 -9.52 14.95
N GLY A 217 -11.38 -8.41 15.38
CA GLY A 217 -11.82 -7.70 16.58
C GLY A 217 -13.28 -7.27 16.50
N ASN A 218 -13.72 -6.77 15.34
CA ASN A 218 -15.12 -6.45 15.09
C ASN A 218 -16.02 -7.70 15.07
N MET A 219 -15.58 -8.81 14.47
CA MET A 219 -16.38 -10.04 14.46
C MET A 219 -16.68 -10.53 15.87
N TYR A 220 -15.71 -10.49 16.78
CA TYR A 220 -15.95 -10.77 18.21
C TYR A 220 -16.88 -9.75 18.87
N CYS A 221 -16.71 -8.45 18.61
CA CYS A 221 -17.56 -7.42 19.22
C CYS A 221 -19.03 -7.49 18.76
N TYR A 222 -19.27 -7.93 17.52
CA TYR A 222 -20.62 -8.03 16.96
C TYR A 222 -21.21 -9.43 17.08
N GLY A 223 -20.41 -10.48 17.29
CA GLY A 223 -20.85 -11.87 17.28
C GLY A 223 -21.10 -12.40 15.86
N GLU A 224 -20.27 -11.98 14.89
CA GLU A 224 -20.40 -12.39 13.49
C GLU A 224 -19.70 -13.74 13.27
N GLY A 225 -20.47 -14.83 13.18
CA GLY A 225 -19.95 -16.20 13.04
C GLY A 225 -19.37 -16.81 14.31
N MET A 226 -19.56 -16.16 15.46
CA MET A 226 -19.08 -16.61 16.77
C MET A 226 -19.90 -15.95 17.89
N GLU A 227 -19.76 -16.45 19.11
CA GLU A 227 -20.32 -15.77 20.27
C GLU A 227 -19.67 -14.40 20.48
N LYS A 228 -20.48 -13.42 20.88
CA LYS A 228 -20.02 -12.06 21.16
C LYS A 228 -19.08 -12.05 22.36
N ASP A 229 -17.88 -11.51 22.17
CA ASP A 229 -16.84 -11.46 23.20
C ASP A 229 -16.09 -10.12 23.09
N PHE A 230 -16.47 -9.14 23.90
CA PHE A 230 -15.81 -7.83 23.87
C PHE A 230 -14.35 -7.90 24.35
N ALA A 231 -13.99 -8.84 25.23
CA ALA A 231 -12.62 -8.93 25.73
C ALA A 231 -11.68 -9.43 24.62
N LYS A 232 -12.04 -10.51 23.93
CA LYS A 232 -11.29 -10.95 22.73
C LYS A 232 -11.32 -9.92 21.62
N GLY A 233 -12.44 -9.22 21.45
CA GLY A 233 -12.53 -8.08 20.54
C GLY A 233 -11.47 -7.01 20.84
N ALA A 234 -11.34 -6.62 22.10
CA ALA A 234 -10.35 -5.65 22.56
C ALA A 234 -8.91 -6.11 22.34
N GLU A 235 -8.62 -7.40 22.58
CA GLU A 235 -7.30 -7.98 22.34
C GLU A 235 -6.88 -7.85 20.87
N TRP A 236 -7.76 -8.21 19.94
CA TRP A 236 -7.48 -8.10 18.50
C TRP A 236 -7.40 -6.65 18.03
N LEU A 237 -8.30 -5.78 18.52
CA LEU A 237 -8.26 -4.35 18.22
C LEU A 237 -6.99 -3.70 18.74
N THR A 238 -6.49 -4.11 19.92
CA THR A 238 -5.20 -3.64 20.46
C THR A 238 -4.05 -3.99 19.53
N LYS A 239 -3.98 -5.22 19.01
CA LYS A 239 -2.94 -5.63 18.04
C LYS A 239 -2.95 -4.76 16.78
N ALA A 240 -4.13 -4.46 16.24
CA ALA A 240 -4.28 -3.60 15.07
C ALA A 240 -3.92 -2.14 15.39
N ALA A 241 -4.36 -1.64 16.56
CA ALA A 241 -4.17 -0.26 16.99
C ALA A 241 -2.69 0.08 17.24
N LEU A 242 -1.93 -0.84 17.82
CA LEU A 242 -0.48 -0.72 18.02
C LEU A 242 0.30 -0.59 16.70
N GLN A 243 -0.26 -1.12 15.60
CA GLN A 243 0.29 -1.01 14.25
C GLN A 243 -0.21 0.22 13.48
N GLY A 244 -0.91 1.15 14.14
CA GLY A 244 -1.38 2.38 13.52
C GLY A 244 -2.74 2.28 12.82
N ASN A 245 -3.49 1.18 12.98
CA ASN A 245 -4.83 1.09 12.37
C ASN A 245 -5.79 2.09 13.04
N ALA A 246 -6.06 3.20 12.36
CA ALA A 246 -6.85 4.31 12.91
C ALA A 246 -8.29 3.91 13.31
N PRO A 247 -9.02 3.07 12.53
CA PRO A 247 -10.32 2.53 12.96
C PRO A 247 -10.23 1.68 14.23
N ALA A 248 -9.20 0.85 14.39
CA ALA A 248 -8.99 0.06 15.59
C ALA A 248 -8.66 0.93 16.81
N GLN A 249 -7.81 1.95 16.64
CA GLN A 249 -7.52 2.94 17.68
C GLN A 249 -8.80 3.66 18.12
N TYR A 250 -9.64 4.09 17.18
CA TYR A 250 -10.93 4.70 17.50
C TYR A 250 -11.85 3.74 18.26
N ASN A 251 -11.98 2.48 17.80
CA ASN A 251 -12.82 1.49 18.46
C ASN A 251 -12.32 1.15 19.87
N LEU A 252 -11.00 1.03 20.06
CA LEU A 252 -10.40 0.79 21.37
C LEU A 252 -10.64 1.98 22.31
N GLY A 253 -10.54 3.21 21.81
CA GLY A 253 -10.91 4.41 22.57
C GLY A 253 -12.36 4.38 23.05
N ARG A 254 -13.29 3.94 22.19
CA ARG A 254 -14.70 3.72 22.56
C ARG A 254 -14.88 2.60 23.59
N MET A 255 -14.11 1.52 23.50
CA MET A 255 -14.17 0.41 24.46
C MET A 255 -13.74 0.86 25.85
N TYR A 256 -12.65 1.62 25.96
CA TYR A 256 -12.22 2.23 27.21
C TYR A 256 -13.20 3.29 27.74
N GLN A 257 -13.83 4.08 26.87
CA GLN A 257 -14.84 5.07 27.26
C GLN A 257 -16.03 4.46 28.00
N TRP A 258 -16.48 3.26 27.58
CA TRP A 258 -17.67 2.61 28.14
C TRP A 258 -17.40 1.32 28.91
N GLY A 259 -16.13 0.99 29.15
CA GLY A 259 -15.74 -0.25 29.84
C GLY A 259 -16.26 -1.52 29.14
N LYS A 260 -16.19 -1.57 27.81
CA LYS A 260 -16.67 -2.73 27.02
C LYS A 260 -15.50 -3.63 26.67
N GLY A 261 -15.38 -4.77 27.35
CA GLY A 261 -14.28 -5.73 27.13
C GLY A 261 -12.95 -5.32 27.74
N VAL A 262 -12.88 -4.13 28.31
CA VAL A 262 -11.77 -3.57 29.09
C VAL A 262 -12.35 -2.80 30.27
N GLU A 263 -11.55 -2.56 31.31
CA GLU A 263 -11.94 -1.65 32.39
C GLU A 263 -12.15 -0.23 31.83
N LYS A 264 -13.16 0.48 32.35
CA LYS A 264 -13.45 1.85 31.91
C LYS A 264 -12.28 2.75 32.32
N ASP A 265 -11.68 3.44 31.35
CA ASP A 265 -10.57 4.36 31.58
C ASP A 265 -10.62 5.52 30.57
N LEU A 266 -10.98 6.71 31.05
CA LEU A 266 -11.12 7.88 30.19
C LEU A 266 -9.77 8.43 29.69
N GLN A 267 -8.67 8.19 30.40
CA GLN A 267 -7.33 8.59 29.95
C GLN A 267 -6.85 7.68 28.82
N GLN A 268 -7.07 6.37 28.91
CA GLN A 268 -6.83 5.44 27.81
C GLN A 268 -7.72 5.75 26.60
N ALA A 269 -9.00 6.07 26.84
CA ALA A 269 -9.91 6.50 25.77
C ALA A 269 -9.36 7.74 25.04
N ARG A 270 -8.95 8.77 25.79
CA ARG A 270 -8.33 9.99 25.26
C ARG A 270 -7.06 9.68 24.47
N PHE A 271 -6.17 8.84 24.99
CA PHE A 271 -4.93 8.44 24.33
C PHE A 271 -5.20 7.80 22.96
N TRP A 272 -6.10 6.81 22.91
CA TRP A 272 -6.42 6.10 21.67
C TRP A 272 -7.17 6.98 20.66
N PHE A 273 -8.06 7.87 21.10
CA PHE A 273 -8.68 8.83 20.21
C PHE A 273 -7.66 9.80 19.60
N GLN A 274 -6.68 10.28 20.38
CA GLN A 274 -5.63 11.13 19.84
C GLN A 274 -4.81 10.39 18.77
N LYS A 275 -4.39 9.15 19.05
CA LYS A 275 -3.69 8.32 18.05
C LYS A 275 -4.50 8.09 16.79
N ALA A 276 -5.81 7.88 16.92
CA ALA A 276 -6.70 7.72 15.77
C ALA A 276 -6.76 9.00 14.92
N ILE A 277 -6.79 10.18 15.54
CA ILE A 277 -6.74 11.48 14.83
C ILE A 277 -5.41 11.63 14.10
N ASP A 278 -4.29 11.34 14.77
CA ASP A 278 -2.95 11.45 14.18
C ASP A 278 -2.80 10.53 12.96
N ASN A 279 -3.54 9.41 12.92
CA ASN A 279 -3.62 8.48 11.80
C ASN A 279 -4.84 8.73 10.88
N GLY A 280 -5.46 9.91 10.92
CA GLY A 280 -6.47 10.37 9.95
C GLY A 280 -7.91 9.94 10.21
N HIS A 281 -8.25 9.44 11.40
CA HIS A 281 -9.62 9.07 11.75
C HIS A 281 -10.44 10.27 12.26
N GLU A 282 -11.05 10.99 11.35
CA GLU A 282 -11.77 12.25 11.62
C GLU A 282 -12.85 12.16 12.72
N LYS A 283 -13.65 11.08 12.76
CA LYS A 283 -14.69 10.89 13.79
C LYS A 283 -14.13 10.79 15.22
N ALA A 284 -12.82 10.57 15.38
CA ALA A 284 -12.19 10.56 16.68
C ALA A 284 -12.08 11.96 17.30
N LYS A 285 -12.14 13.04 16.50
CA LYS A 285 -12.13 14.43 16.99
C LYS A 285 -13.34 14.72 17.88
N GLU A 286 -14.53 14.35 17.43
CA GLU A 286 -15.78 14.53 18.20
C GLU A 286 -15.75 13.71 19.50
N ALA A 287 -15.30 12.46 19.41
CA ALA A 287 -15.18 11.59 20.58
C ALA A 287 -14.16 12.14 21.60
N LEU A 288 -13.02 12.66 21.14
CA LEU A 288 -12.01 13.29 21.98
C LEU A 288 -12.54 14.54 22.69
N THR A 289 -13.31 15.39 21.99
CA THR A 289 -13.94 16.56 22.60
C THR A 289 -14.88 16.16 23.73
N LYS A 290 -15.70 15.13 23.51
CA LYS A 290 -16.61 14.60 24.55
C LYS A 290 -15.84 14.09 25.77
N ILE A 291 -14.80 13.28 25.57
CA ILE A 291 -13.98 12.76 26.68
C ILE A 291 -13.32 13.88 27.48
N LYS A 292 -12.80 14.94 26.81
CA LYS A 292 -12.22 16.09 27.52
C LYS A 292 -13.25 16.79 28.40
N SER A 293 -14.49 16.91 27.94
CA SER A 293 -15.56 17.50 28.75
C SER A 293 -15.95 16.61 29.95
N ASP A 294 -15.94 15.29 29.77
CA ASP A 294 -16.28 14.34 30.84
C ASP A 294 -15.16 14.31 31.91
N LEU A 295 -13.89 14.31 31.49
CA LEU A 295 -12.73 14.41 32.40
C LEU A 295 -12.74 15.70 33.22
N SER A 296 -13.06 16.84 32.60
CA SER A 296 -13.13 18.12 33.33
C SER A 296 -14.23 18.17 34.40
N LYS A 297 -15.25 17.29 34.32
CA LYS A 297 -16.29 17.18 35.34
C LYS A 297 -15.85 16.31 36.51
N GLU A 298 -15.16 15.20 36.22
CA GLU A 298 -14.56 14.33 37.26
C GLU A 298 -13.56 15.12 38.12
N ASP A 299 -12.80 16.04 37.52
CA ASP A 299 -11.87 16.91 38.26
C ASP A 299 -12.56 17.99 39.13
N THR A 300 -13.84 18.31 38.87
CA THR A 300 -14.61 19.31 39.64
C THR A 300 -15.50 18.72 40.73
N GLU A 301 -15.75 17.41 40.70
CA GLU A 301 -16.43 16.68 41.78
C GLU A 301 -15.40 16.33 42.88
N ASP A 302 -15.01 17.34 43.66
CA ASP A 302 -14.11 17.18 44.81
C ASP A 302 -14.68 16.17 45.82
N PRO A 303 -13.97 15.07 46.16
CA PRO A 303 -14.39 14.11 47.18
C PRO A 303 -14.54 14.69 48.60
N LEU A 304 -14.10 15.93 48.84
CA LEU A 304 -14.07 16.57 50.15
C LEU A 304 -15.29 17.44 50.50
N LEU A 305 -16.33 17.50 49.66
CA LEU A 305 -17.55 18.29 49.95
C LEU A 305 -18.57 17.60 50.87
N PHE A 306 -18.25 16.45 51.46
CA PHE A 306 -19.04 15.82 52.53
C PHE A 306 -18.17 15.50 53.76
N THR A 307 -17.71 16.54 54.46
CA THR A 307 -17.37 16.46 55.90
C THR A 307 -17.86 17.71 56.61
#